data_AF-A0A847HS33-F1
#
_entry.id   AF-A0A847HS33-F1
#
_cell.length_a   1.000
_cell.length_b   1.000
_cell.length_c   1.000
_cell.angle_alpha   90.00
_cell.angle_beta   90.00
_cell.angle_gamma   90.00
#
_symmetry.space_group_name_H-M   'P 1'
#
loop_
_entity.id
_entity.type
_entity.pdbx_description
1 polymer ?
#
loop_
_entity_poly.entity_id
_entity_poly.type
_entity_poly.pdbx_seq_one_letter_code
_entity_poly.pdbx_strand_id
1 'polypeptide(L)' 'MQLLVTGAAGFIGSHFVLRHCEQYPNDGITVLDKLTYAADKSFLDSVQDRITFVEGDIADQLLVEKLLRENG' A
#
# COMPACT_ATOMS: atom_id res chain seq x y z
N MET A 1 5.90 -12.17 5.44
CA MET A 1 5.88 -11.91 3.98
C MET A 1 5.90 -10.40 3.76
N GLN A 2 6.35 -9.94 2.60
CA GLN A 2 6.33 -8.53 2.23
C GLN A 2 5.38 -8.34 1.05
N LEU A 3 4.46 -7.39 1.16
CA LEU A 3 3.41 -7.14 0.17
C LEU A 3 3.54 -5.73 -0.41
N LEU A 4 3.51 -5.65 -1.73
CA LEU A 4 3.28 -4.39 -2.44
C LEU A 4 1.81 -4.31 -2.85
N VAL A 5 1.05 -3.40 -2.25
CA VAL A 5 -0.38 -3.21 -2.53
C VAL A 5 -0.57 -1.92 -3.32
N THR A 6 -0.98 -2.04 -4.58
CA THR A 6 -1.26 -0.89 -5.42
C THR A 6 -2.72 -0.44 -5.29
N GLY A 7 -2.97 0.87 -5.41
CA GLY A 7 -4.34 1.41 -5.33
C GLY A 7 -4.97 1.28 -3.94
N ALA A 8 -4.14 1.19 -2.88
CA ALA A 8 -4.62 0.88 -1.53
C ALA A 8 -5.31 2.06 -0.82
N ALA A 9 -5.26 3.27 -1.37
CA ALA A 9 -6.09 4.38 -0.90
C ALA A 9 -7.49 4.36 -1.53
N GLY A 10 -7.79 3.42 -2.45
CA GLY A 10 -9.14 3.19 -2.98
C GLY A 10 -9.99 2.30 -2.06
N PHE A 11 -11.29 2.15 -2.39
CA PHE A 11 -12.26 1.43 -1.56
C PHE A 11 -11.86 -0.02 -1.24
N ILE A 12 -11.59 -0.85 -2.25
CA ILE A 12 -11.25 -2.28 -2.04
C ILE A 12 -9.84 -2.42 -1.48
N GLY A 13 -8.89 -1.66 -2.00
CA GLY A 13 -7.48 -1.73 -1.61
C GLY A 13 -7.27 -1.38 -0.14
N SER A 14 -7.95 -0.34 0.37
CA SER A 14 -7.87 0.05 1.78
C SER A 14 -8.42 -1.05 2.70
N HIS A 15 -9.58 -1.62 2.40
CA HIS A 15 -10.14 -2.73 3.18
C HIS A 15 -9.26 -3.98 3.15
N PHE A 16 -8.60 -4.25 2.02
CA PHE A 16 -7.61 -5.33 1.96
C PHE A 16 -6.46 -5.07 2.93
N VAL A 17 -5.86 -3.88 2.91
CA VAL A 17 -4.74 -3.52 3.81
C VAL A 17 -5.17 -3.60 5.27
N LEU A 18 -6.32 -3.02 5.63
CA LEU A 18 -6.84 -3.07 7.01
C LEU A 18 -6.98 -4.51 7.51
N ARG A 19 -7.63 -5.37 6.72
CA ARG A 19 -7.84 -6.78 7.08
C ARG A 19 -6.52 -7.56 7.11
N HIS A 20 -5.59 -7.29 6.20
CA HIS A 20 -4.30 -7.98 6.18
C HIS A 20 -3.45 -7.61 7.39
N CYS A 21 -3.40 -6.32 7.77
CA CYS A 21 -2.72 -5.88 8.99
C CYS A 21 -3.26 -6.56 10.25
N GLU A 22 -4.57 -6.79 10.33
CA GLU A 22 -5.22 -7.50 11.44
C GLU A 22 -4.88 -8.99 11.44
N GLN A 23 -5.00 -9.65 10.29
CA GLN A 23 -4.87 -11.11 10.18
C GLN A 23 -3.41 -11.60 10.22
N TYR A 24 -2.48 -10.82 9.67
CA TYR A 24 -1.08 -11.21 9.50
C TYR A 24 -0.16 -10.15 10.11
N PRO A 25 -0.04 -10.09 11.44
CA PRO A 25 0.59 -8.95 12.08
C PRO A 25 2.10 -8.83 11.87
N ASN A 26 2.74 -9.91 11.42
CA ASN A 26 4.18 -9.99 11.14
C ASN A 26 4.52 -9.74 9.67
N ASP A 27 3.52 -9.55 8.80
CA ASP A 27 3.74 -9.20 7.41
C ASP A 27 3.96 -7.69 7.27
N GLY A 28 4.87 -7.31 6.37
CA GLY A 28 5.06 -5.92 5.97
C GLY A 28 4.21 -5.59 4.75
N ILE A 29 3.66 -4.38 4.73
CA ILE A 29 2.88 -3.85 3.61
C ILE A 29 3.46 -2.51 3.17
N THR A 30 3.79 -2.44 1.89
CA THR A 30 4.10 -1.19 1.19
C THR A 30 2.93 -0.86 0.26
N VAL A 31 2.31 0.29 0.46
CA VAL A 31 1.24 0.81 -0.39
C VAL A 31 1.85 1.70 -1.47
N LEU A 32 1.47 1.46 -2.73
CA LEU A 32 1.76 2.35 -3.86
C LEU A 32 0.44 2.90 -4.42
N ASP A 33 0.20 4.19 -4.28
CA ASP A 33 -1.02 4.82 -4.78
C ASP A 33 -0.74 6.17 -5.42
N LYS A 34 -1.44 6.47 -6.52
CA LYS A 34 -1.29 7.73 -7.26
C LYS A 34 -2.12 8.87 -6.65
N LEU A 35 -2.95 8.58 -5.65
CA LEU A 35 -3.85 9.54 -5.01
C LEU A 35 -4.72 10.29 -6.04
N THR A 36 -5.29 9.54 -6.98
CA THR A 36 -6.26 10.11 -7.93
C THR A 36 -7.58 10.46 -7.23
N TYR A 37 -8.57 10.99 -7.97
CA TYR A 37 -9.87 11.39 -7.41
C TYR A 37 -10.60 10.29 -6.62
N ALA A 38 -10.32 9.02 -6.91
CA ALA A 38 -10.96 7.87 -6.27
C ALA A 38 -10.26 7.40 -4.98
N ALA A 39 -9.17 8.07 -4.59
CA ALA A 39 -8.38 7.75 -3.42
C ALA A 39 -8.75 8.63 -2.24
N ASP A 40 -8.79 8.03 -1.05
CA ASP A 40 -8.87 8.73 0.23
C ASP A 40 -7.88 8.09 1.21
N LYS A 41 -6.86 8.86 1.59
CA LYS A 41 -5.81 8.38 2.48
C LYS A 41 -6.34 8.10 3.90
N SER A 42 -7.44 8.75 4.30
CA SER A 42 -8.03 8.57 5.62
C SER A 42 -8.52 7.13 5.87
N PHE A 43 -8.78 6.36 4.80
CA PHE A 43 -9.12 4.94 4.93
C PHE A 43 -7.99 4.08 5.52
N LEU A 44 -6.75 4.58 5.53
CA LEU A 44 -5.58 3.89 6.04
C LEU A 44 -5.10 4.40 7.40
N ASP A 45 -5.74 5.44 7.97
CA ASP A 45 -5.27 6.13 9.19
C ASP A 45 -5.09 5.17 10.38
N SER A 46 -5.95 4.17 10.52
CA SER A 46 -5.89 3.20 11.62
C SER A 46 -4.71 2.23 11.55
N VAL A 47 -4.04 2.14 10.41
CA VAL A 47 -2.89 1.25 10.17
C VAL A 47 -1.67 1.99 9.63
N GLN A 48 -1.66 3.34 9.66
CA GLN A 48 -0.59 4.15 9.10
C GLN A 48 0.80 3.79 9.65
N ASP A 49 0.88 3.44 10.93
CA ASP A 49 2.15 3.08 11.60
C ASP A 49 2.62 1.65 11.26
N ARG A 50 1.80 0.89 10.53
CA ARG A 50 2.03 -0.52 10.18
C ARG A 50 2.27 -0.72 8.69
N ILE A 51 2.18 0.35 7.90
CA ILE A 51 2.38 0.32 6.46
C ILE A 51 3.43 1.35 6.05
N THR A 52 4.14 1.06 4.97
CA THR A 52 4.92 2.08 4.26
C THR A 52 4.06 2.65 3.14
N PHE A 53 3.77 3.95 3.16
CA PHE A 53 2.98 4.59 2.10
C PHE A 53 3.88 5.30 1.10
N VAL A 54 3.75 4.97 -0.18
CA VAL A 54 4.46 5.59 -1.30
C VAL A 54 3.43 6.18 -2.26
N GLU A 55 3.48 7.51 -2.42
CA GLU A 55 2.71 8.17 -3.46
C GLU A 55 3.45 8.05 -4.80
N GLY A 56 2.80 7.50 -5.82
CA GLY A 56 3.41 7.28 -7.13
C GLY A 56 2.50 6.56 -8.11
N ASP A 57 2.93 6.51 -9.36
CA ASP A 57 2.21 5.81 -10.43
C ASP A 57 2.74 4.39 -10.59
N ILE A 58 1.83 3.41 -10.69
CA ILE A 58 2.19 2.02 -11.00
C ILE A 58 2.81 1.87 -12.40
N ALA A 59 2.60 2.84 -13.29
CA ALA A 59 3.21 2.88 -14.60
C ALA A 59 4.68 3.35 -14.57
N ASP A 60 5.17 3.89 -13.45
CA ASP A 60 6.59 4.20 -13.28
C ASP A 60 7.38 2.91 -13.01
N GLN A 61 7.94 2.36 -14.09
CA GLN A 61 8.70 1.11 -14.04
C GLN A 61 9.88 1.18 -13.06
N LEU A 62 10.62 2.30 -13.02
CA LEU A 62 11.79 2.43 -12.15
C LEU A 62 11.37 2.44 -10.68
N LEU A 63 10.27 3.12 -10.37
CA LEU A 63 9.70 3.12 -9.03
C LEU A 63 9.25 1.71 -8.62
N VAL A 64 8.48 1.02 -9.47
CA VAL A 64 7.99 -0.32 -9.14
C VAL A 64 9.15 -1.31 -8.97
N GLU A 65 10.15 -1.27 -9.86
CA GLU A 65 11.34 -2.12 -9.74
C GLU A 65 12.10 -1.86 -8.43
N LYS A 66 12.25 -0.59 -8.04
CA LYS A 66 12.88 -0.22 -6.77
C LYS A 66 12.11 -0.82 -5.60
N LEU A 67 10.78 -0.62 -5.55
CA LEU A 67 9.95 -1.11 -4.45
C LEU A 67 9.94 -2.64 -4.36
N LEU A 68 9.94 -3.34 -5.48
CA LEU A 68 10.01 -4.81 -5.49
C LEU A 68 11.37 -5.32 -5.00
N ARG A 69 12.47 -4.61 -5.25
CA ARG A 69 13.80 -4.99 -4.75
C ARG A 69 14.00 -4.67 -3.27
N GLU A 70 13.47 -3.55 -2.80
CA GLU A 70 13.58 -3.13 -1.39
C GLU A 70 12.71 -3.99 -0.45
N ASN A 71 11.64 -4.58 -0.97
CA ASN A 71 10.68 -5.36 -0.19
C ASN A 71 10.63 -6.86 -0.60
N GLY A 72 11.54 -7.35 -1.44
CA GLY A 72 11.63 -8.76 -1.84
C GLY A 72 12.66 -9.53 -1.01
#